data_AF-A0A932KUM8-F1
#
_entry.id   AF-A0A932KUM8-F1
#
_cell.length_a   1.000
_cell.length_b   1.000
_cell.length_c   1.000
_cell.angle_alpha   90.00
_cell.angle_beta   90.00
_cell.angle_gamma   90.00
#
_symmetry.space_group_name_H-M   'P 1'
#
loop_
_entity.id
_entity.type
_entity.pdbx_description
1 polymer ?
#
loop_
_entity_poly.entity_id
_entity_poly.type
_entity_poly.pdbx_seq_one_letter_code
_entity_poly.pdbx_strand_id
1 'polypeptide(L)' 'MHQELAYLLKAGFTPMGALQAGTLPPVRFLGKHEQQGTVEMGRFADLVLLDANPLEDIRTT' A
#
# COMPACT_ATOMS: atom_id res chain seq x y z
N MET A 1 -2.75 9.94 4.83
CA MET A 1 -2.78 8.81 3.87
C MET A 1 -3.90 7.81 4.15
N HIS A 2 -4.21 7.45 5.41
CA HIS A 2 -5.23 6.43 5.71
C HIS A 2 -6.65 6.72 5.17
N GLN A 3 -7.02 8.00 5.02
CA GLN A 3 -8.30 8.39 4.42
C GLN A 3 -8.38 8.12 2.91
N GLU A 4 -7.27 8.21 2.17
CA GLU A 4 -7.26 7.92 0.72
C GLU A 4 -7.57 6.45 0.45
N LEU A 5 -7.02 5.53 1.25
CA LEU A 5 -7.32 4.11 1.13
C LEU A 5 -8.81 3.83 1.36
N ALA A 6 -9.42 4.49 2.35
CA ALA A 6 -10.86 4.38 2.59
C ALA A 6 -11.71 4.92 1.41
N TYR A 7 -11.23 5.95 0.70
CA TYR A 7 -11.90 6.44 -0.51
C TYR A 7 -11.78 5.46 -1.69
N LEU A 8 -10.66 4.75 -1.82
CA LEU A 8 -10.51 3.70 -2.85
C LEU A 8 -11.50 2.56 -2.64
N LEU A 9 -11.76 2.16 -1.39
CA LEU A 9 -12.83 1.19 -1.10
C LEU A 9 -14.20 1.71 -1.53
N LYS A 10 -14.51 2.98 -1.24
CA LYS A 10 -15.76 3.62 -1.70
C LYS A 10 -15.86 3.68 -3.22
N ALA A 11 -14.73 3.75 -3.91
CA ALA A 11 -14.64 3.69 -5.37
C ALA A 11 -14.70 2.26 -5.94
N GLY A 12 -14.84 1.23 -5.09
CA GLY A 12 -15.03 -0.16 -5.51
C GLY A 12 -13.76 -1.03 -5.48
N PHE A 13 -12.65 -0.54 -4.93
CA PHE A 13 -11.45 -1.36 -4.77
C PHE A 13 -11.62 -2.38 -3.64
N THR A 14 -10.98 -3.54 -3.78
CA THR A 14 -10.77 -4.46 -2.66
C THR A 14 -9.74 -3.87 -1.68
N PRO A 15 -9.73 -4.28 -0.40
CA PRO A 15 -8.69 -3.84 0.55
C PRO A 15 -7.27 -4.06 0.05
N MET A 16 -7.00 -5.25 -0.53
CA MET A 16 -5.72 -5.55 -1.16
C MET A 16 -5.41 -4.60 -2.32
N GLY A 17 -6.40 -4.32 -3.18
CA GLY A 17 -6.23 -3.39 -4.30
C GLY A 17 -5.90 -1.97 -3.84
N ALA A 18 -6.50 -1.52 -2.73
CA ALA A 18 -6.19 -0.22 -2.14
C ALA A 18 -4.75 -0.17 -1.58
N LEU A 19 -4.31 -1.21 -0.86
CA LEU A 19 -2.93 -1.31 -0.36
C LEU A 19 -1.92 -1.32 -1.52
N GLN A 20 -2.20 -2.07 -2.58
CA GLN A 20 -1.38 -2.09 -3.78
C GLN A 20 -1.32 -0.69 -4.42
N ALA A 21 -2.46 0.00 -4.57
CA ALA A 21 -2.51 1.34 -5.14
C ALA A 21 -1.67 2.37 -4.36
N GLY A 22 -1.56 2.22 -3.03
CA GLY A 22 -0.74 3.08 -2.18
C GLY A 22 0.77 2.73 -2.15
N THR A 23 1.19 1.63 -2.77
CA THR A 23 2.57 1.11 -2.66
C THR A 23 3.27 1.03 -4.02
N LEU A 24 2.89 0.09 -4.87
CA LEU A 24 3.66 -0.25 -6.07
C LEU A 24 3.44 0.72 -7.25
N PRO A 25 2.21 1.12 -7.63
CA PRO A 25 1.98 2.01 -8.77
C PRO A 25 2.65 3.38 -8.66
N PRO A 26 2.60 4.10 -7.52
CA PRO A 26 3.30 5.38 -7.38
C PRO A 26 4.81 5.23 -7.56
N VAL A 27 5.39 4.17 -6.99
CA VAL A 27 6.83 3.90 -7.10
C VAL A 27 7.22 3.53 -8.54
N ARG A 28 6.38 2.78 -9.26
CA ARG A 28 6.57 2.50 -10.70
C ARG A 28 6.50 3.78 -11.53
N PHE A 29 5.52 4.63 -11.29
CA PHE A 29 5.37 5.92 -11.96
C PHE A 29 6.61 6.82 -11.77
N LEU A 30 7.20 6.78 -10.56
CA LEU A 30 8.43 7.51 -10.24
C LEU A 30 9.72 6.82 -10.72
N GLY A 31 9.64 5.65 -11.37
CA GLY A 31 10.81 4.92 -11.84
C GLY A 31 11.67 4.28 -10.73
N LYS A 32 11.13 4.12 -9.52
CA LYS A 32 11.87 3.65 -8.33
C LYS A 32 11.57 2.20 -7.91
N HIS A 33 10.85 1.46 -8.74
CA HIS A 33 10.32 0.13 -8.40
C HIS A 33 11.37 -0.96 -8.19
N GLU A 34 12.62 -0.76 -8.61
CA GLU A 34 13.74 -1.66 -8.31
C GLU A 34 14.23 -1.49 -6.86
N GLN A 35 13.88 -0.40 -6.18
CA GLN A 35 14.40 -0.04 -4.86
C GLN A 35 13.31 0.02 -3.77
N GLN A 36 12.04 0.23 -4.12
CA GLN A 36 10.95 0.49 -3.17
C GLN A 36 9.62 -0.13 -3.63
N GLY A 37 8.58 -0.06 -2.79
CA GLY A 37 7.19 -0.37 -3.15
C GLY A 37 6.77 -1.83 -2.97
N THR A 38 7.69 -2.74 -2.64
CA THR A 38 7.42 -4.12 -2.21
C THR A 38 8.44 -4.57 -1.17
N VAL A 39 8.15 -5.68 -0.48
CA VAL A 39 9.05 -6.32 0.48
C VAL A 39 9.85 -7.42 -0.22
N GLU A 40 11.05 -7.07 -0.68
CA GLU A 40 11.95 -7.97 -1.41
C GLU A 40 13.42 -7.68 -1.04
N MET A 41 14.29 -8.68 -1.21
CA MET A 41 15.72 -8.55 -0.93
C MET A 41 16.37 -7.49 -1.82
N GLY A 42 17.28 -6.69 -1.24
CA GLY A 42 18.01 -5.64 -1.95
C GLY A 42 17.26 -4.32 -2.10
N ARG A 43 15.98 -4.25 -1.70
CA ARG A 43 15.19 -3.02 -1.64
C ARG A 43 15.40 -2.26 -0.32
N PHE A 44 15.04 -0.98 -0.29
CA PHE A 44 15.06 -0.19 0.95
C PHE A 44 14.05 -0.74 1.97
N ALA A 45 14.44 -0.70 3.24
CA ALA A 45 13.66 -1.20 4.37
C ALA A 45 12.61 -0.18 4.85
N ASP A 46 11.79 0.34 3.91
CA ASP A 46 10.69 1.26 4.20
C ASP A 46 9.42 0.45 4.51
N LEU A 47 9.20 0.16 5.79
CA LEU A 47 8.13 -0.72 6.27
C LEU A 47 7.24 -0.01 7.29
N VAL A 48 5.96 -0.40 7.31
CA VAL A 48 4.99 -0.02 8.35
C VAL A 48 4.42 -1.29 8.97
N LEU A 49 4.41 -1.37 10.29
CA LEU A 49 3.80 -2.45 11.05
C LEU A 49 2.45 -1.98 11.59
N LEU A 50 1.43 -2.83 11.51
CA LEU A 50 0.08 -2.56 11.97
C LEU A 50 -0.31 -3.56 13.06
N ASP A 51 -1.09 -3.10 14.04
CA ASP A 51 -1.60 -3.94 15.13
C ASP A 51 -2.81 -4.80 14.71
N ALA A 52 -3.38 -4.53 13.53
CA ALA A 52 -4.56 -5.21 13.01
C ALA A 52 -4.39 -5.55 11.53
N ASN A 53 -5.22 -6.48 11.03
CA ASN A 53 -5.20 -6.94 9.66
C ASN A 53 -5.88 -5.92 8.71
N PRO A 54 -5.13 -5.21 7.85
CA PRO A 54 -5.70 -4.20 6.95
C PRO A 54 -6.57 -4.79 5.83
N LEU A 55 -6.55 -6.12 5.65
CA LEU A 55 -7.43 -6.81 4.71
C LEU A 55 -8.85 -7.02 5.26
N GLU A 56 -9.01 -6.95 6.58
CA GLU A 56 -10.32 -6.99 7.26
C GLU A 56 -10.88 -5.58 7.44
N ASP A 57 -10.04 -4.62 7.82
CA ASP A 57 -10.42 -3.21 7.91
C ASP A 57 -9.26 -2.28 7.50
N ILE A 58 -9.36 -1.68 6.31
CA ILE A 58 -8.32 -0.80 5.77
C ILE A 58 -8.10 0.47 6.63
N ARG A 59 -9.06 0.82 7.49
CA ARG A 59 -8.98 2.02 8.35
C ARG A 59 -8.03 1.83 9.53
N THR A 60 -7.55 0.60 9.76
CA THR A 60 -6.53 0.28 10.76
C THR A 60 -5.11 0.45 10.24
N THR A 61 -4.96 0.96 9.01
CA THR A 61 -3.66 1.37 8.47
C THR A 61 -3.18 2.65 9.12
#